data_AF-A0A563EK63-F1
#
_entry.id   AF-A0A563EK63-F1
#
_cell.length_a   1.000
_cell.length_b   1.000
_cell.length_c   1.000
_cell.angle_alpha   90.00
_cell.angle_beta   90.00
_cell.angle_gamma   90.00
#
_symmetry.space_group_name_H-M   'P 1'
#
loop_
_entity.id
_entity.type
_entity.pdbx_description
1 polymer ?
#
loop_
_entity_poly.entity_id
_entity_poly.type
_entity_poly.pdbx_seq_one_letter_code
_entity_poly.pdbx_strand_id
1 'polypeptide(L)'
;MTSENSEQELLIDAVIGPASEAYYSDRVRSSSAARVRAQAAQSTITVFSGGLVAAFTFTALAERPPLIRVAGLAAVVLWLCAGILYLRAVAVPVRAWTDTSHVKNRLDLINLVLKKAQNEAEQIDSRQKWANIAVVGAVLLTMLTFALFLFSSSGRTGRGDVLVSAKYVVELQKLCPLLTERLVGDINKESLVTQFVEIELTQSGCAAEKFALHIPKGEILAVSLEGE
;
A
#
# COMPACT_ATOMS: atom_id res chain seq x y z
N MET A 1 27.29 -65.67 -12.19
CA MET A 1 26.58 -64.53 -12.80
C MET A 1 25.26 -64.18 -12.08
N THR A 2 25.01 -64.72 -10.88
CA THR A 2 23.74 -64.55 -10.14
C THR A 2 23.87 -63.75 -8.83
N SER A 3 25.07 -63.66 -8.24
CA SER A 3 25.30 -62.95 -6.97
C SER A 3 25.38 -61.43 -7.11
N GLU A 4 25.96 -60.95 -8.22
CA GLU A 4 26.20 -59.52 -8.46
C GLU A 4 24.88 -58.78 -8.75
N ASN A 5 23.98 -59.41 -9.52
CA ASN A 5 22.64 -58.87 -9.76
C ASN A 5 21.79 -58.78 -8.48
N SER A 6 21.90 -59.73 -7.55
CA SER A 6 21.11 -59.69 -6.30
C SER A 6 21.58 -58.61 -5.33
N GLU A 7 22.88 -58.33 -5.25
CA GLU A 7 23.39 -57.20 -4.45
C GLU A 7 23.01 -55.86 -5.08
N GLN A 8 23.03 -55.76 -6.41
CA GLN A 8 22.60 -54.56 -7.12
C GLN A 8 21.11 -54.30 -6.95
N GLU A 9 20.25 -55.33 -7.00
CA GLU A 9 18.83 -55.22 -6.71
C GLU A 9 18.56 -54.80 -5.26
N LEU A 10 19.29 -55.34 -4.29
CA LEU A 10 19.17 -54.95 -2.88
C LEU A 10 19.60 -53.49 -2.64
N LEU A 11 20.66 -53.01 -3.30
CA LEU A 11 21.09 -51.61 -3.23
C LEU A 11 20.09 -50.67 -3.91
N ILE A 12 19.54 -51.10 -5.04
CA ILE A 12 18.49 -50.37 -5.76
C ILE A 12 17.25 -50.27 -4.86
N ASP A 13 16.77 -51.34 -4.23
CA ASP A 13 15.62 -51.29 -3.32
C ASP A 13 15.91 -50.47 -2.05
N ALA A 14 17.11 -50.58 -1.48
CA ALA A 14 17.51 -49.85 -0.28
C ALA A 14 17.63 -48.33 -0.50
N VAL A 15 17.86 -47.88 -1.74
CA VAL A 15 17.95 -46.46 -2.10
C VAL A 15 16.64 -45.96 -2.69
N ILE A 16 16.00 -46.73 -3.58
CA ILE A 16 14.75 -46.36 -4.25
C ILE A 16 13.59 -46.35 -3.26
N GLY A 17 13.52 -47.26 -2.30
CA GLY A 17 12.46 -47.27 -1.28
C GLY A 17 12.41 -45.95 -0.51
N PRO A 18 13.47 -45.56 0.22
CA PRO A 18 13.52 -44.30 0.97
C PRO A 18 13.45 -43.06 0.08
N ALA A 19 14.09 -43.06 -1.10
CA ALA A 19 14.01 -41.93 -2.02
C ALA A 19 12.59 -41.75 -2.56
N SER A 20 11.92 -42.84 -2.97
CA SER A 20 10.55 -42.79 -3.45
C SER A 20 9.58 -42.35 -2.36
N GLU A 21 9.78 -42.78 -1.11
CA GLU A 21 8.96 -42.35 0.03
C GLU A 21 9.17 -40.86 0.37
N ALA A 22 10.42 -40.40 0.36
CA ALA A 22 10.76 -38.98 0.53
C ALA A 22 10.14 -38.11 -0.59
N TYR A 23 10.38 -38.44 -1.85
CA TYR A 23 9.85 -37.68 -2.99
C TYR A 23 8.32 -37.77 -3.10
N TYR A 24 7.71 -38.90 -2.77
CA TYR A 24 6.26 -39.05 -2.75
C TYR A 24 5.64 -38.23 -1.62
N SER A 25 6.22 -38.26 -0.42
CA SER A 25 5.72 -37.47 0.71
C SER A 25 5.83 -35.97 0.45
N ASP A 26 6.92 -35.50 -0.17
CA ASP A 26 7.07 -34.10 -0.59
C ASP A 26 6.06 -33.71 -1.67
N ARG A 27 5.82 -34.57 -2.65
CA ARG A 27 4.83 -34.31 -3.72
C ARG A 27 3.41 -34.24 -3.16
N VAL A 28 3.04 -35.12 -2.24
CA VAL A 28 1.73 -35.08 -1.56
C VAL A 28 1.61 -33.84 -0.67
N ARG A 29 2.71 -33.41 -0.02
CA ARG A 29 2.74 -32.22 0.83
C ARG A 29 2.82 -30.89 0.07
N SER A 30 3.17 -30.89 -1.21
CA SER A 30 3.35 -29.67 -2.01
C SER A 30 2.16 -28.69 -1.97
N SER A 31 0.91 -29.20 -2.00
CA SER A 31 -0.30 -28.38 -1.84
C SER A 31 -0.39 -27.72 -0.46
N SER A 32 -0.05 -28.47 0.61
CA SER A 32 -0.03 -27.94 1.97
C SER A 32 1.04 -26.84 2.12
N ALA A 33 2.25 -27.07 1.59
CA ALA A 33 3.31 -26.07 1.59
C ALA A 33 2.92 -24.79 0.83
N ALA A 34 2.21 -24.91 -0.30
CA ALA A 34 1.70 -23.75 -1.04
C ALA A 34 0.66 -22.96 -0.23
N ARG A 35 -0.24 -23.64 0.49
CA ARG A 35 -1.21 -23.00 1.39
C ARG A 35 -0.54 -22.28 2.56
N VAL A 36 0.47 -22.89 3.19
CA VAL A 36 1.24 -22.26 4.28
C VAL A 36 1.93 -20.98 3.79
N ARG A 37 2.56 -21.01 2.60
CA ARG A 37 3.16 -19.80 2.00
C ARG A 37 2.12 -18.70 1.77
N ALA A 38 0.93 -19.04 1.30
CA ALA A 38 -0.14 -18.05 1.11
C ALA A 38 -0.73 -17.53 2.42
N GLN A 39 -0.85 -18.36 3.47
CA GLN A 39 -1.28 -17.92 4.80
C GLN A 39 -0.27 -16.96 5.43
N ALA A 40 1.03 -17.24 5.29
CA ALA A 40 2.08 -16.33 5.72
C ALA A 40 2.03 -14.99 4.97
N ALA A 41 1.79 -15.00 3.66
CA ALA A 41 1.63 -13.77 2.89
C ALA A 41 0.37 -12.97 3.30
N GLN A 42 -0.74 -13.67 3.57
CA GLN A 42 -2.00 -13.04 3.98
C GLN A 42 -1.85 -12.25 5.29
N SER A 43 -1.13 -12.79 6.29
CA SER A 43 -0.94 -12.09 7.56
C SER A 43 -0.16 -10.79 7.37
N THR A 44 0.90 -10.83 6.55
CA THR A 44 1.69 -9.63 6.20
C THR A 44 0.83 -8.57 5.52
N ILE A 45 0.03 -8.96 4.52
CA ILE A 45 -0.88 -8.03 3.83
C ILE A 45 -1.89 -7.40 4.79
N THR A 46 -2.45 -8.19 5.69
CA THR A 46 -3.44 -7.71 6.66
C THR A 46 -2.84 -6.64 7.56
N VAL A 47 -1.60 -6.84 8.03
CA VAL A 47 -0.86 -5.85 8.83
C VAL A 47 -0.61 -4.57 8.03
N PHE A 48 -0.14 -4.66 6.78
CA PHE A 48 0.10 -3.48 5.94
C PHE A 48 -1.19 -2.72 5.60
N SER A 49 -2.25 -3.43 5.24
CA SER A 49 -3.56 -2.84 4.95
C SER A 49 -4.12 -2.13 6.19
N GLY A 50 -4.04 -2.76 7.37
CA GLY A 50 -4.47 -2.15 8.62
C GLY A 50 -3.65 -0.91 8.98
N GLY A 51 -2.33 -0.99 8.82
CA GLY A 51 -1.42 0.14 9.05
C GLY A 51 -1.68 1.33 8.13
N LEU A 52 -1.94 1.08 6.83
CA LEU A 52 -2.28 2.13 5.88
C LEU A 52 -3.62 2.79 6.18
N VAL A 53 -4.65 1.99 6.48
CA VAL A 53 -5.97 2.52 6.85
C VAL A 53 -5.88 3.36 8.12
N ALA A 54 -5.13 2.90 9.13
CA ALA A 54 -4.89 3.66 10.36
C ALA A 54 -4.13 4.95 10.06
N ALA A 55 -3.03 4.88 9.32
CA ALA A 55 -2.24 6.04 8.94
C ALA A 55 -3.09 7.08 8.19
N PHE A 56 -3.91 6.67 7.23
CA PHE A 56 -4.78 7.58 6.49
C PHE A 56 -5.93 8.15 7.33
N THR A 57 -6.43 7.39 8.29
CA THR A 57 -7.41 7.88 9.26
C THR A 57 -6.81 8.96 10.17
N PHE A 58 -5.59 8.76 10.66
CA PHE A 58 -4.97 9.68 11.62
C PHE A 58 -4.28 10.90 10.98
N THR A 59 -3.85 10.84 9.72
CA THR A 59 -3.03 11.90 9.10
C THR A 59 -3.83 12.97 8.35
N ALA A 60 -5.15 13.06 8.58
CA ALA A 60 -6.04 14.00 7.89
C ALA A 60 -5.83 13.99 6.37
N LEU A 61 -5.87 12.80 5.75
CA LEU A 61 -5.70 12.65 4.30
C LEU A 61 -6.67 13.59 3.53
N ALA A 62 -7.83 13.88 4.11
CA ALA A 62 -8.84 14.82 3.62
C ALA A 62 -8.38 16.28 3.52
N GLU A 63 -7.20 16.66 4.00
CA GLU A 63 -6.62 18.00 3.80
C GLU A 63 -5.51 18.00 2.72
N ARG A 64 -5.06 16.82 2.28
CA ARG A 64 -3.96 16.71 1.31
C ARG A 64 -4.43 17.03 -0.11
N PRO A 65 -3.54 17.32 -1.07
CA PRO A 65 -3.93 17.52 -2.46
C PRO A 65 -4.70 16.32 -3.01
N PRO A 66 -5.64 16.53 -3.94
CA PRO A 66 -6.50 15.47 -4.45
C PRO A 66 -5.70 14.31 -5.05
N LEU A 67 -4.54 14.61 -5.66
CA LEU A 67 -3.64 13.60 -6.21
C LEU A 67 -3.16 12.60 -5.15
N ILE A 68 -2.75 13.09 -3.96
CA ILE A 68 -2.27 12.24 -2.86
C ILE A 68 -3.43 11.44 -2.27
N ARG A 69 -4.62 12.04 -2.17
CA ARG A 69 -5.83 11.34 -1.69
C ARG A 69 -6.17 10.17 -2.58
N VAL A 70 -6.23 10.40 -3.90
CA VAL A 70 -6.57 9.36 -4.89
C VAL A 70 -5.50 8.27 -4.91
N ALA A 71 -4.21 8.65 -4.89
CA ALA A 71 -3.11 7.68 -4.86
C ALA A 71 -3.14 6.81 -3.59
N GLY A 72 -3.35 7.43 -2.42
CA GLY A 72 -3.48 6.71 -1.14
C GLY A 72 -4.69 5.78 -1.10
N LEU A 73 -5.85 6.24 -1.58
CA LEU A 73 -7.05 5.41 -1.67
C LEU A 73 -6.84 4.22 -2.61
N ALA A 74 -6.26 4.46 -3.78
CA ALA A 74 -5.95 3.41 -4.75
C ALA A 74 -4.95 2.39 -4.17
N ALA A 75 -3.97 2.83 -3.38
CA ALA A 75 -3.05 1.93 -2.66
C ALA A 75 -3.80 1.00 -1.70
N VAL A 76 -4.71 1.54 -0.88
CA VAL A 76 -5.53 0.74 0.06
C VAL A 76 -6.39 -0.27 -0.68
N VAL A 77 -7.08 0.16 -1.75
CA VAL A 77 -7.90 -0.74 -2.57
C VAL A 77 -7.04 -1.87 -3.14
N LEU A 78 -5.83 -1.58 -3.62
CA LEU A 78 -4.94 -2.60 -4.16
C LEU A 78 -4.49 -3.60 -3.10
N TRP A 79 -4.19 -3.15 -1.87
CA TRP A 79 -3.87 -4.03 -0.75
C TRP A 79 -5.05 -4.94 -0.37
N LEU A 80 -6.28 -4.41 -0.36
CA LEU A 80 -7.49 -5.19 -0.13
C LEU A 80 -7.71 -6.22 -1.24
N CYS A 81 -7.56 -5.82 -2.50
CA CYS A 81 -7.63 -6.73 -3.65
C CYS A 81 -6.58 -7.85 -3.56
N ALA A 82 -5.35 -7.52 -3.18
CA ALA A 82 -4.31 -8.52 -2.94
C ALA A 82 -4.74 -9.51 -1.84
N GLY A 83 -5.25 -9.02 -0.71
CA GLY A 83 -5.78 -9.85 0.37
C GLY A 83 -6.87 -10.82 -0.10
N ILE A 84 -7.84 -10.34 -0.89
CA ILE A 84 -8.90 -11.17 -1.48
C ILE A 84 -8.32 -12.23 -2.43
N LEU A 85 -7.31 -11.88 -3.23
CA LEU A 85 -6.66 -12.83 -4.14
C LEU A 85 -5.90 -13.93 -3.39
N TYR A 86 -5.19 -13.60 -2.31
CA TYR A 86 -4.57 -14.62 -1.46
C TYR A 86 -5.61 -15.48 -0.74
N LEU A 87 -6.69 -14.89 -0.22
CA LEU A 87 -7.80 -15.64 0.36
C LEU A 87 -8.37 -16.63 -0.66
N ARG A 88 -8.59 -16.18 -1.90
CA ARG A 88 -9.04 -17.03 -3.01
C ARG A 88 -8.04 -18.14 -3.33
N ALA A 89 -6.73 -17.85 -3.26
CA ALA A 89 -5.69 -18.85 -3.49
C ALA A 89 -5.70 -19.95 -2.42
N VAL A 90 -6.01 -19.63 -1.16
CA VAL A 90 -6.03 -20.58 -0.04
C VAL A 90 -7.37 -21.29 0.13
N ALA A 91 -8.47 -20.55 0.03
CA ALA A 91 -9.80 -21.02 0.43
C ALA A 91 -10.55 -21.75 -0.68
N VAL A 92 -10.29 -21.43 -1.96
CA VAL A 92 -11.03 -22.05 -3.07
C VAL A 92 -10.41 -23.40 -3.42
N PRO A 93 -11.11 -24.53 -3.24
CA PRO A 93 -10.59 -25.84 -3.61
C PRO A 93 -10.30 -25.92 -5.11
N VAL A 94 -9.26 -26.65 -5.49
CA VAL A 94 -9.00 -26.98 -6.90
C VAL A 94 -10.01 -28.05 -7.32
N ARG A 95 -10.78 -27.80 -8.39
CA ARG A 95 -11.72 -28.79 -8.92
C ARG A 95 -10.93 -30.02 -9.36
N ALA A 96 -11.21 -31.15 -8.71
CA ALA A 96 -10.65 -32.42 -9.12
C ALA A 96 -11.26 -32.84 -10.46
N TRP A 97 -10.42 -33.10 -11.46
CA TRP A 97 -10.85 -33.81 -12.65
C TRP A 97 -11.01 -35.27 -12.25
N THR A 98 -12.21 -35.64 -11.85
CA THR A 98 -12.56 -37.03 -11.50
C THR A 98 -12.86 -37.78 -12.77
N ASP A 99 -11.82 -38.15 -13.51
CA ASP A 99 -11.93 -39.24 -14.48
C ASP A 99 -11.17 -40.45 -13.94
N THR A 100 -11.76 -41.09 -12.94
CA THR A 100 -11.23 -42.32 -12.32
C THR A 100 -11.53 -43.56 -13.15
N SER A 101 -12.21 -43.42 -14.29
CA SER A 101 -12.69 -44.53 -15.12
C SER A 101 -11.56 -45.34 -15.79
N HIS A 102 -10.31 -44.85 -15.78
CA HIS A 102 -9.18 -45.43 -16.50
C HIS A 102 -8.09 -46.06 -15.60
N VAL A 103 -8.27 -46.11 -14.28
CA VAL A 103 -7.25 -46.68 -13.37
C VAL A 103 -7.33 -48.21 -13.38
N LYS A 104 -6.39 -48.87 -14.08
CA LYS A 104 -6.34 -50.34 -14.19
C LYS A 104 -5.29 -50.97 -13.28
N ASN A 105 -4.19 -50.26 -12.98
CA ASN A 105 -3.06 -50.79 -12.20
C ASN A 105 -2.65 -49.88 -11.03
N ARG A 106 -1.91 -50.44 -10.06
CA ARG A 106 -1.37 -49.70 -8.89
C ARG A 106 -0.42 -48.56 -9.31
N LEU A 107 0.39 -48.78 -10.34
CA LEU A 107 1.25 -47.75 -10.94
C LEU A 107 0.44 -46.60 -11.55
N ASP A 108 -0.70 -46.89 -12.18
CA ASP A 108 -1.58 -45.86 -12.74
C ASP A 108 -2.19 -45.00 -11.63
N LEU A 109 -2.54 -45.61 -10.48
CA LEU A 109 -3.04 -44.89 -9.32
C LEU A 109 -1.98 -43.93 -8.76
N ILE A 110 -0.72 -44.37 -8.61
CA ILE A 110 0.38 -43.54 -8.11
C ILE A 110 0.64 -42.36 -9.07
N ASN A 111 0.72 -42.63 -10.38
CA ASN A 111 0.90 -41.59 -11.40
C ASN A 111 -0.27 -40.60 -11.41
N LEU A 112 -1.51 -41.07 -11.23
CA LEU A 112 -2.69 -40.22 -11.14
C LEU A 112 -2.65 -39.32 -9.89
N VAL A 113 -2.24 -39.85 -8.73
CA VAL A 113 -2.08 -39.06 -7.50
C VAL A 113 -0.99 -38.00 -7.67
N LEU A 114 0.17 -38.37 -8.22
CA LEU A 114 1.27 -37.44 -8.47
C LEU A 114 0.88 -36.32 -9.44
N LYS A 115 0.22 -36.68 -10.55
CA LYS A 115 -0.26 -35.71 -11.55
C LYS A 115 -1.34 -34.80 -10.96
N LYS A 116 -2.24 -35.33 -10.13
CA LYS A 116 -3.26 -34.54 -9.42
C LYS A 116 -2.61 -33.54 -8.45
N ALA A 117 -1.66 -33.99 -7.64
CA ALA A 117 -0.93 -33.12 -6.71
C ALA A 117 -0.18 -32.01 -7.45
N GLN A 118 0.50 -32.35 -8.56
CA GLN A 118 1.19 -31.35 -9.37
C GLN A 118 0.23 -30.34 -10.01
N ASN A 119 -0.88 -30.80 -10.59
CA ASN A 119 -1.89 -29.89 -11.16
C ASN A 119 -2.53 -28.98 -10.10
N GLU A 120 -2.73 -29.49 -8.87
CA GLU A 120 -3.22 -28.67 -7.77
C GLU A 120 -2.21 -27.60 -7.38
N ALA A 121 -0.93 -27.97 -7.24
CA ALA A 121 0.15 -27.02 -6.96
C ALA A 121 0.25 -25.94 -8.05
N GLU A 122 0.24 -26.32 -9.34
CA GLU A 122 0.31 -25.37 -10.46
C GLU A 122 -0.87 -24.39 -10.49
N GLN A 123 -2.09 -24.86 -10.16
CA GLN A 123 -3.25 -23.98 -10.06
C GLN A 123 -3.14 -23.00 -8.88
N ILE A 124 -2.65 -23.45 -7.73
CA ILE A 124 -2.43 -22.58 -6.57
C ILE A 124 -1.35 -21.54 -6.91
N ASP A 125 -0.23 -21.96 -7.50
CA ASP A 125 0.85 -21.06 -7.93
C ASP A 125 0.37 -20.04 -8.96
N SER A 126 -0.47 -20.43 -9.91
CA SER A 126 -1.07 -19.49 -10.87
C SER A 126 -1.94 -18.44 -10.19
N ARG A 127 -2.69 -18.79 -9.14
CA ARG A 127 -3.49 -17.83 -8.36
C ARG A 127 -2.60 -16.92 -7.53
N GLN A 128 -1.54 -17.47 -6.92
CA GLN A 128 -0.54 -16.70 -6.19
C GLN A 128 0.18 -15.69 -7.08
N LYS A 129 0.47 -16.02 -8.35
CA LYS A 129 1.07 -15.06 -9.30
C LYS A 129 0.25 -13.78 -9.43
N TRP A 130 -1.07 -13.90 -9.59
CA TRP A 130 -1.95 -12.72 -9.66
C TRP A 130 -1.97 -11.93 -8.34
N ALA A 131 -1.97 -12.63 -7.21
CA ALA A 131 -1.89 -11.99 -5.90
C ALA A 131 -0.55 -11.24 -5.72
N ASN A 132 0.57 -11.83 -6.15
CA ASN A 132 1.89 -11.20 -6.12
C ASN A 132 1.95 -9.95 -6.99
N ILE A 133 1.37 -9.99 -8.20
CA ILE A 133 1.31 -8.81 -9.09
C ILE A 133 0.53 -7.67 -8.41
N ALA A 134 -0.60 -7.99 -7.77
CA ALA A 134 -1.37 -7.00 -7.02
C ALA A 134 -0.55 -6.42 -5.85
N VAL A 135 0.19 -7.24 -5.10
CA VAL A 135 1.07 -6.76 -4.02
C VAL A 135 2.17 -5.83 -4.56
N VAL A 136 2.84 -6.21 -5.65
CA VAL A 136 3.89 -5.39 -6.26
C VAL A 136 3.32 -4.02 -6.66
N GLY A 137 2.15 -4.01 -7.31
CA GLY A 137 1.46 -2.76 -7.62
C GLY A 137 1.13 -1.93 -6.38
N ALA A 138 0.72 -2.59 -5.29
CA ALA A 138 0.29 -1.92 -4.07
C ALA A 138 1.49 -1.27 -3.38
N VAL A 139 2.62 -1.97 -3.34
CA VAL A 139 3.90 -1.47 -2.82
C VAL A 139 4.39 -0.29 -3.65
N LEU A 140 4.43 -0.40 -4.97
CA LEU A 140 4.86 0.70 -5.86
C LEU A 140 3.98 1.94 -5.68
N LEU A 141 2.67 1.77 -5.60
CA LEU A 141 1.73 2.87 -5.41
C LEU A 141 1.84 3.48 -4.00
N THR A 142 2.11 2.66 -2.98
CA THR A 142 2.38 3.13 -1.62
C THR A 142 3.66 3.96 -1.58
N MET A 143 4.74 3.49 -2.21
CA MET A 143 5.99 4.25 -2.32
C MET A 143 5.80 5.56 -3.09
N LEU A 144 5.04 5.54 -4.19
CA LEU A 144 4.72 6.75 -4.94
C LEU A 144 3.90 7.73 -4.10
N THR A 145 2.90 7.24 -3.37
CA THR A 145 2.09 8.08 -2.48
C THR A 145 2.96 8.73 -1.41
N PHE A 146 3.90 7.97 -0.82
CA PHE A 146 4.83 8.49 0.16
C PHE A 146 5.81 9.51 -0.44
N ALA A 147 6.35 9.25 -1.63
CA ALA A 147 7.19 10.22 -2.33
C ALA A 147 6.43 11.52 -2.62
N LEU A 148 5.22 11.43 -3.18
CA LEU A 148 4.35 12.59 -3.41
C LEU A 148 4.06 13.34 -2.11
N PHE A 149 3.84 12.61 -1.01
CA PHE A 149 3.63 13.22 0.29
C PHE A 149 4.86 14.03 0.76
N LEU A 150 6.07 13.47 0.62
CA LEU A 150 7.30 14.16 1.01
C LEU A 150 7.59 15.39 0.15
N PHE A 151 7.27 15.36 -1.14
CA PHE A 151 7.51 16.48 -2.06
C PHE A 151 6.37 17.50 -2.09
N SER A 152 5.22 17.21 -1.49
CA SER A 152 4.08 18.12 -1.49
C SER A 152 4.16 19.13 -0.34
N SER A 153 4.56 20.36 -0.66
CA SER A 153 4.56 21.54 0.24
C SER A 153 3.16 21.93 0.77
N SER A 154 2.11 21.34 0.22
CA SER A 154 0.71 21.76 0.28
C SER A 154 -0.01 21.63 1.64
N GLY A 155 0.70 21.36 2.73
CA GLY A 155 0.12 21.28 4.08
C GLY A 155 0.37 22.52 4.93
N ARG A 156 1.24 23.41 4.46
CA ARG A 156 1.66 24.57 5.25
C ARG A 156 0.76 25.76 5.04
N THR A 157 0.26 26.00 3.84
CA THR A 157 -0.54 27.19 3.54
C THR A 157 -2.01 26.85 3.30
N GLY A 158 -2.90 27.64 3.90
CA GLY A 158 -4.34 27.58 3.68
C GLY A 158 -4.86 28.98 3.34
N ARG A 159 -5.69 29.07 2.30
CA ARG A 159 -6.30 30.34 1.91
C ARG A 159 -7.19 30.85 3.04
N GLY A 160 -7.06 32.13 3.38
CA GLY A 160 -7.81 32.71 4.47
C GLY A 160 -7.71 34.22 4.52
N ASP A 161 -8.38 34.79 5.50
CA ASP A 161 -8.38 36.20 5.79
C ASP A 161 -7.94 36.49 7.22
N VAL A 162 -7.02 37.43 7.36
CA VAL A 162 -6.51 37.92 8.63
C VAL A 162 -6.99 39.35 8.81
N LEU A 163 -7.71 39.59 9.91
CA LEU A 163 -8.10 40.92 10.33
C LEU A 163 -7.02 41.48 11.23
N VAL A 164 -6.43 42.61 10.84
CA VAL A 164 -5.35 43.28 11.59
C VAL A 164 -5.82 44.58 12.23
N SER A 165 -5.09 45.03 13.25
CA SER A 165 -5.39 46.28 13.96
C SER A 165 -5.27 47.49 13.03
N ALA A 166 -6.15 48.48 13.21
CA ALA A 166 -6.10 49.72 12.44
C ALA A 166 -4.76 50.46 12.58
N LYS A 167 -4.08 50.34 13.73
CA LYS A 167 -2.75 50.93 13.95
C LYS A 167 -1.70 50.30 13.04
N TYR A 168 -1.72 48.97 12.93
CA TYR A 168 -0.79 48.22 12.09
C TYR A 168 -1.04 48.46 10.59
N VAL A 169 -2.30 48.64 10.18
CA VAL A 169 -2.65 48.99 8.79
C VAL A 169 -2.03 50.31 8.36
N VAL A 170 -2.05 51.34 9.22
CA VAL A 170 -1.43 52.65 8.91
C VAL A 170 0.07 52.52 8.66
N GLU A 171 0.74 51.55 9.30
CA GLU A 171 2.15 51.25 9.03
C GLU A 171 2.33 50.47 7.72
N LEU A 172 1.50 49.45 7.49
CA LEU A 172 1.49 48.65 6.26
C LEU A 172 1.21 49.49 5.01
N GLN A 173 0.32 50.47 5.10
CA GLN A 173 -0.04 51.36 3.99
C GLN A 173 1.14 52.21 3.50
N LYS A 174 2.16 52.43 4.34
CA LYS A 174 3.41 53.10 3.93
C LYS A 174 4.22 52.23 2.96
N LEU A 175 4.09 50.91 3.05
CA LEU A 175 4.77 49.94 2.19
C LEU A 175 3.92 49.55 1.00
N CYS A 176 2.60 49.39 1.20
CA CYS A 176 1.65 49.15 0.12
C CYS A 176 0.32 49.89 0.37
N PRO A 177 0.04 50.98 -0.36
CA PRO A 177 -1.12 51.85 -0.14
C PRO A 177 -2.49 51.19 -0.29
N LEU A 178 -2.55 50.02 -0.95
CA LEU A 178 -3.79 49.31 -1.26
C LEU A 178 -4.21 48.32 -0.17
N LEU A 179 -3.41 48.16 0.89
CA LEU A 179 -3.72 47.26 1.99
C LEU A 179 -4.85 47.83 2.87
N THR A 180 -5.81 46.95 3.18
CA THR A 180 -6.93 47.23 4.09
C THR A 180 -6.75 46.47 5.40
N GLU A 181 -7.65 46.67 6.36
CA GLU A 181 -7.69 45.92 7.63
C GLU A 181 -7.88 44.41 7.44
N ARG A 182 -8.45 44.00 6.30
CA ARG A 182 -8.68 42.60 5.97
C ARG A 182 -7.67 42.14 4.92
N LEU A 183 -6.71 41.34 5.36
CA LEU A 183 -5.66 40.79 4.52
C LEU A 183 -6.08 39.41 4.04
N VAL A 184 -6.30 39.26 2.73
CA VAL A 184 -6.71 37.99 2.10
C VAL A 184 -5.50 37.38 1.40
N GLY A 185 -5.17 36.13 1.73
CA GLY A 185 -3.99 35.46 1.19
C GLY A 185 -3.86 34.01 1.64
N ASP A 186 -2.72 33.41 1.33
CA ASP A 186 -2.39 32.05 1.75
C ASP A 186 -1.67 32.11 3.11
N ILE A 187 -2.35 31.68 4.17
CA ILE A 187 -1.87 31.72 5.55
C ILE A 187 -1.09 30.45 5.86
N ASN A 188 0.13 30.58 6.38
CA ASN A 188 0.89 29.44 6.86
C ASN A 188 0.28 28.92 8.18
N LYS A 189 -0.41 27.77 8.15
CA LYS A 189 -1.03 27.11 9.32
C LYS A 189 -0.02 26.84 10.44
N GLU A 190 1.24 26.53 10.13
CA GLU A 190 2.28 26.32 11.15
C GLU A 190 2.66 27.63 11.87
N SER A 191 2.51 28.77 11.19
CA SER A 191 2.79 30.08 11.79
C SER A 191 1.76 30.47 12.85
N LEU A 192 0.54 29.92 12.79
CA LEU A 192 -0.55 30.19 13.74
C LEU A 192 -0.22 29.83 15.19
N VAL A 193 0.74 28.93 15.44
CA VAL A 193 1.21 28.62 16.79
C VAL A 193 2.40 29.46 17.23
N THR A 194 3.10 30.13 16.31
CA THR A 194 4.28 30.95 16.60
C THR A 194 3.89 32.38 17.03
N GLN A 195 4.86 33.27 17.29
CA GLN A 195 4.58 34.67 17.65
C GLN A 195 4.16 35.53 16.43
N PHE A 196 4.42 35.05 15.23
CA PHE A 196 4.15 35.76 13.97
C PHE A 196 3.30 34.86 13.06
N VAL A 197 2.25 35.42 12.47
CA VAL A 197 1.49 34.74 11.43
C VAL A 197 2.03 35.16 10.07
N GLU A 198 2.45 34.19 9.29
CA GLU A 198 2.94 34.37 7.93
C GLU A 198 1.76 34.25 6.96
N ILE A 199 1.55 35.29 6.16
CA ILE A 199 0.55 35.33 5.10
C ILE A 199 1.22 35.73 3.79
N GLU A 200 1.00 34.92 2.75
CA GLU A 200 1.43 35.24 1.39
C GLU A 200 0.28 35.95 0.67
N LEU A 201 0.48 37.24 0.39
CA LEU A 201 -0.53 38.09 -0.23
C LEU A 201 -0.38 38.07 -1.75
N THR A 202 -1.50 37.86 -2.45
CA THR A 202 -1.62 38.04 -3.90
C THR A 202 -2.48 39.27 -4.18
N GLN A 203 -1.92 40.46 -3.93
CA GLN A 203 -2.57 41.73 -4.26
C GLN A 203 -1.78 42.47 -5.33
N SER A 204 -2.42 42.67 -6.49
CA SER A 204 -1.92 43.51 -7.57
C SER A 204 -1.83 44.97 -7.10
N GLY A 205 -0.62 45.52 -7.02
CA GLY A 205 -0.38 46.93 -6.70
C GLY A 205 0.56 47.16 -5.51
N CYS A 206 1.03 46.11 -4.84
CA CYS A 206 2.27 46.14 -4.08
C CYS A 206 3.45 45.82 -5.02
N ALA A 207 4.68 46.27 -4.68
CA ALA A 207 5.85 46.19 -5.57
C ALA A 207 6.24 44.76 -6.02
N ALA A 208 5.75 43.73 -5.34
CA ALA A 208 5.93 42.33 -5.72
C ALA A 208 4.57 41.66 -5.95
N GLU A 209 4.50 40.84 -7.00
CA GLU A 209 3.30 40.07 -7.38
C GLU A 209 2.90 39.04 -6.30
N LYS A 210 3.88 38.62 -5.50
CA LYS A 210 3.71 37.84 -4.28
C LYS A 210 4.70 38.32 -3.23
N PHE A 211 4.24 38.56 -2.02
CA PHE A 211 5.11 38.85 -0.88
C PHE A 211 4.59 38.17 0.38
N ALA A 212 5.53 37.60 1.15
CA ALA A 212 5.26 37.02 2.46
C ALA A 212 5.32 38.12 3.51
N LEU A 213 4.23 38.27 4.27
CA LEU A 213 4.11 39.22 5.37
C LEU A 213 4.09 38.46 6.70
N HIS A 214 4.95 38.85 7.63
CA HIS A 214 4.98 38.29 8.98
C HIS A 214 4.29 39.27 9.94
N ILE A 215 3.09 38.92 10.38
CA ILE A 215 2.25 39.77 11.22
C ILE A 215 2.41 39.33 12.69
N PRO A 216 2.80 40.21 13.62
CA PRO A 216 2.84 39.88 15.04
C PRO A 216 1.44 39.53 15.55
N LYS A 217 1.31 38.47 16.35
CA LYS A 217 0.00 38.06 16.91
C LYS A 217 -0.73 39.14 17.69
N GLY A 218 -0.01 40.06 18.34
CA GLY A 218 -0.61 41.18 19.07
C GLY A 218 -1.39 42.15 18.18
N GLU A 219 -1.11 42.15 16.87
CA GLU A 219 -1.77 43.01 15.89
C GLU A 219 -2.91 42.29 15.15
N ILE A 220 -3.13 41.00 15.43
CA ILE A 220 -4.17 40.20 14.77
C ILE A 220 -5.43 40.20 15.63
N LEU A 221 -6.53 40.68 15.06
CA LEU A 221 -7.85 40.71 15.71
C LEU A 221 -8.62 39.41 15.48
N ALA A 222 -8.53 38.86 14.27
CA ALA A 222 -9.19 37.62 13.90
C ALA A 222 -8.46 36.92 12.75
N VAL A 223 -8.60 35.59 12.68
CA VAL A 223 -8.15 34.76 11.56
C VAL A 223 -9.32 33.89 11.14
N SER A 224 -9.59 33.85 9.84
CA SER A 224 -10.60 32.99 9.22
C SER A 224 -9.92 32.21 8.09
N LEU A 225 -10.07 30.88 8.10
CA LEU A 225 -9.52 29.98 7.09
C LEU A 225 -10.67 29.50 6.20
N GLU A 226 -10.46 29.51 4.89
CA GLU A 226 -11.48 29.12 3.93
C GLU A 226 -11.67 27.60 3.98
N GLY A 227 -12.79 27.13 4.55
CA GLY A 227 -13.15 25.71 4.64
C GLY A 227 -13.14 25.08 6.05
N GLU A 228 -12.93 25.87 7.10
CA GLU A 228 -13.19 25.51 8.51
C GLU A 228 -14.31 26.41 9.09
#